data_AF-Q5DBJ6-F1
#
_entry.id   AF-Q5DBJ6-F1
#
_cell.length_a   1.000
_cell.length_b   1.000
_cell.length_c   1.000
_cell.angle_alpha   90.00
_cell.angle_beta   90.00
_cell.angle_gamma   90.00
#
_symmetry.space_group_name_H-M   'P 1'
#
loop_
_entity.id
_entity.type
_entity.pdbx_description
1 polymer ?
#
loop_
_entity_poly.entity_id
_entity_poly.type
_entity_poly.pdbx_seq_one_letter_code
_entity_poly.pdbx_strand_id
1 'polypeptide(L)'
;MPYNVNYPHNFSHSPLPPGNSGTSTDTTIPGPIHSPNGSNLQSSYQTHPSQDSATSGQTMHPVNYQEPKYWCSIVYYELNNRVGEAFNASQLSIIIDGFTDPSNNSDRFCLGLLSNVNRNSTIENTRRHIGKGVHLYYVGGEVYAECLSDSSIFVQSRNCNYHHNFHPTTVCKIPPGCSLKIFSNQEFAHLLSRTVHHGFEAVYELS
;
A
#
# COMPACT_ATOMS: atom_id res chain seq x y z
N MET A 1 27.13 -21.81 0.03
CA MET A 1 25.91 -22.44 -0.54
C MET A 1 24.82 -22.32 0.51
N PRO A 2 23.86 -21.38 0.46
CA PRO A 2 22.73 -21.41 1.36
C PRO A 2 21.55 -22.18 0.74
N TYR A 3 20.84 -22.85 1.63
CA TYR A 3 19.83 -23.86 1.40
C TYR A 3 18.56 -23.31 0.76
N ASN A 4 18.02 -24.07 -0.20
CA ASN A 4 16.76 -23.79 -0.87
C ASN A 4 15.61 -24.21 0.05
N VAL A 5 14.73 -23.28 0.43
CA VAL A 5 13.53 -23.56 1.24
C VAL A 5 12.34 -23.71 0.30
N ASN A 6 11.68 -24.87 0.36
CA ASN A 6 10.53 -25.24 -0.46
C ASN A 6 9.24 -25.05 0.36
N TYR A 7 8.22 -24.39 -0.21
CA TYR A 7 6.93 -24.16 0.47
C TYR A 7 5.87 -25.20 0.03
N PRO A 8 4.99 -25.67 0.95
CA PRO A 8 3.87 -26.54 0.59
C PRO A 8 2.66 -25.74 0.09
N HIS A 9 2.08 -26.19 -1.02
CA HIS A 9 0.79 -25.73 -1.55
C HIS A 9 -0.37 -26.22 -0.67
N ASN A 10 -1.23 -25.30 -0.20
CA ASN A 10 -2.63 -25.62 0.09
C ASN A 10 -3.48 -24.34 0.20
N PHE A 11 -4.31 -24.08 -0.81
CA PHE A 11 -5.40 -23.11 -0.74
C PHE A 11 -6.72 -23.86 -0.82
N SER A 12 -7.57 -23.70 0.20
CA SER A 12 -8.96 -24.13 0.17
C SER A 12 -9.84 -22.91 0.40
N HIS A 13 -10.78 -22.67 -0.52
CA HIS A 13 -11.76 -21.59 -0.49
C HIS A 13 -12.77 -21.78 0.65
N SER A 14 -13.32 -20.67 1.16
CA SER A 14 -14.58 -20.65 1.92
C SER A 14 -15.45 -19.46 1.47
N PRO A 15 -16.80 -19.58 1.48
CA PRO A 15 -17.71 -18.65 0.82
C PRO A 15 -18.36 -17.60 1.76
N LEU A 16 -18.88 -16.54 1.15
CA LEU A 16 -19.57 -15.37 1.76
C LEU A 16 -20.97 -15.70 2.31
N PRO A 17 -21.53 -14.91 3.26
CA PRO A 17 -22.94 -14.97 3.66
C PRO A 17 -23.82 -13.91 2.94
N PRO A 18 -25.15 -14.14 2.80
CA PRO A 18 -26.07 -13.18 2.20
C PRO A 18 -26.68 -12.21 3.24
N GLY A 19 -27.01 -11.00 2.80
CA GLY A 19 -27.70 -9.96 3.58
C GLY A 19 -29.21 -10.10 3.64
N ASN A 20 -29.86 -9.31 4.51
CA ASN A 20 -31.31 -9.08 4.45
C ASN A 20 -31.71 -7.70 4.99
N SER A 21 -32.79 -7.17 4.42
CA SER A 21 -33.25 -5.78 4.44
C SER A 21 -34.62 -5.62 5.16
N GLY A 22 -34.88 -4.42 5.70
CA GLY A 22 -36.23 -3.86 6.00
C GLY A 22 -36.89 -4.32 7.32
N THR A 23 -37.79 -3.60 8.01
CA THR A 23 -38.47 -2.29 7.87
C THR A 23 -39.27 -2.03 9.17
N SER A 24 -39.55 -0.76 9.48
CA SER A 24 -40.27 -0.23 10.67
C SER A 24 -41.81 -0.34 10.64
N THR A 25 -42.46 -0.22 11.82
CA THR A 25 -43.81 0.37 12.17
C THR A 25 -44.15 0.02 13.64
N ASP A 26 -44.24 0.94 14.61
CA ASP A 26 -45.38 1.78 15.12
C ASP A 26 -46.63 0.94 15.56
N THR A 27 -47.35 1.09 16.70
CA THR A 27 -47.80 2.25 17.50
C THR A 27 -48.46 1.80 18.86
N THR A 28 -48.63 2.75 19.82
CA THR A 28 -49.70 2.90 20.89
C THR A 28 -49.49 2.52 22.38
N ILE A 29 -49.78 3.53 23.25
CA ILE A 29 -49.83 3.61 24.74
C ILE A 29 -51.31 3.66 25.21
N PRO A 30 -51.65 3.57 26.53
CA PRO A 30 -51.89 4.80 27.34
C PRO A 30 -51.49 4.75 28.85
N GLY A 31 -51.30 5.95 29.46
CA GLY A 31 -50.77 6.23 30.83
C GLY A 31 -51.75 6.09 32.02
N PRO A 32 -51.49 6.75 33.19
CA PRO A 32 -51.98 8.13 33.40
C PRO A 32 -51.20 9.10 34.35
N ILE A 33 -51.26 10.40 34.01
CA ILE A 33 -51.59 11.64 34.78
C ILE A 33 -51.00 11.90 36.20
N HIS A 34 -50.24 13.00 36.34
CA HIS A 34 -50.49 14.11 37.32
C HIS A 34 -49.59 15.34 37.04
N SER A 35 -50.09 16.56 37.27
CA SER A 35 -49.43 17.88 37.26
C SER A 35 -49.98 18.71 38.45
N PRO A 36 -49.68 20.02 38.68
CA PRO A 36 -48.60 20.93 38.21
C PRO A 36 -47.97 21.78 39.36
N ASN A 37 -47.18 22.80 38.97
CA ASN A 37 -46.92 24.13 39.59
C ASN A 37 -45.54 24.45 40.18
N GLY A 38 -44.99 25.59 39.73
CA GLY A 38 -43.93 26.33 40.42
C GLY A 38 -43.09 27.23 39.51
N SER A 39 -43.58 28.42 39.18
CA SER A 39 -42.92 29.46 38.39
C SER A 39 -41.95 30.35 39.19
N ASN A 40 -40.90 30.82 38.49
CA ASN A 40 -40.33 32.19 38.48
C ASN A 40 -39.13 32.61 39.36
N LEU A 41 -38.25 33.38 38.69
CA LEU A 41 -37.38 34.51 39.13
C LEU A 41 -35.94 34.25 39.64
N GLN A 42 -34.99 34.36 38.69
CA GLN A 42 -33.93 35.39 38.58
C GLN A 42 -33.26 35.96 39.85
N SER A 43 -31.92 35.83 39.93
CA SER A 43 -31.00 36.94 40.26
C SER A 43 -29.53 36.61 39.99
N SER A 44 -28.85 37.64 39.50
CA SER A 44 -27.46 37.79 39.07
C SER A 44 -26.47 38.02 40.21
N TYR A 45 -25.26 37.45 40.14
CA TYR A 45 -24.03 38.10 40.62
C TYR A 45 -22.81 37.66 39.79
N GLN A 46 -22.06 38.67 39.29
CA GLN A 46 -20.76 38.56 38.65
C GLN A 46 -19.67 38.27 39.70
N THR A 47 -18.61 37.55 39.31
CA THR A 47 -17.21 37.83 39.70
C THR A 47 -16.26 36.98 38.86
N HIS A 48 -15.43 37.64 38.05
CA HIS A 48 -14.21 37.05 37.49
C HIS A 48 -13.17 36.87 38.62
N PRO A 49 -12.27 35.90 38.48
CA PRO A 49 -10.90 36.30 38.18
C PRO A 49 -10.31 35.54 36.99
N SER A 50 -9.56 36.30 36.21
CA SER A 50 -8.65 35.87 35.16
C SER A 50 -7.54 34.99 35.74
N GLN A 51 -7.36 33.80 35.16
CA GLN A 51 -6.08 33.10 35.19
C GLN A 51 -5.79 32.60 33.78
N ASP A 52 -4.92 33.35 33.10
CA ASP A 52 -4.24 32.98 31.88
C ASP A 52 -3.45 31.69 32.12
N SER A 53 -4.08 30.56 31.82
CA SER A 53 -3.35 29.34 31.47
C SER A 53 -3.23 29.35 29.95
N ALA A 54 -2.18 30.02 29.46
CA ALA A 54 -1.72 29.88 28.08
C ALA A 54 -1.25 28.44 27.88
N THR A 55 -2.21 27.55 27.76
CA THR A 55 -2.01 26.25 27.13
C THR A 55 -1.81 26.62 25.67
N SER A 56 -0.57 26.54 25.19
CA SER A 56 -0.22 26.60 23.77
C SER A 56 -0.92 25.41 23.10
N GLY A 57 -2.22 25.57 22.88
CA GLY A 57 -3.05 24.67 22.11
C GLY A 57 -2.51 24.75 20.69
N GLN A 58 -1.63 23.81 20.34
CA GLN A 58 -1.25 23.63 18.95
C GLN A 58 -2.56 23.43 18.19
N THR A 59 -2.89 24.42 17.36
CA THR A 59 -4.07 24.35 16.51
C THR A 59 -3.81 23.25 15.49
N MET A 60 -4.35 22.06 15.77
CA MET A 60 -4.26 20.93 14.86
C MET A 60 -5.13 21.23 13.65
N HIS A 61 -4.51 21.66 12.56
CA HIS A 61 -5.21 21.89 11.31
C HIS A 61 -5.36 20.55 10.58
N PRO A 62 -6.58 20.18 10.15
CA PRO A 62 -6.77 18.99 9.35
C PRO A 62 -6.03 19.13 8.03
N VAL A 63 -5.24 18.12 7.67
CA VAL A 63 -4.62 18.01 6.35
C VAL A 63 -5.56 17.22 5.46
N ASN A 64 -5.94 17.80 4.32
CA ASN A 64 -6.77 17.09 3.35
C ASN A 64 -5.95 15.98 2.69
N TYR A 65 -6.39 14.73 2.85
CA TYR A 65 -5.86 13.59 2.12
C TYR A 65 -6.60 13.42 0.78
N GLN A 66 -5.84 13.20 -0.28
CA GLN A 66 -6.37 12.80 -1.58
C GLN A 66 -5.77 11.46 -1.97
N GLU A 67 -6.61 10.55 -2.44
CA GLU A 67 -6.16 9.24 -2.90
C GLU A 67 -5.21 9.40 -4.10
N PRO A 68 -4.06 8.69 -4.12
CA PRO A 68 -3.08 8.81 -5.20
C PRO A 68 -3.67 8.43 -6.57
N LYS A 69 -3.36 9.23 -7.59
CA LYS A 69 -3.71 8.91 -8.99
C LYS A 69 -3.02 7.63 -9.49
N TYR A 70 -1.82 7.36 -8.99
CA TYR A 70 -1.00 6.21 -9.36
C TYR A 70 -0.69 5.41 -8.10
N TRP A 71 -0.81 4.09 -8.18
CA TRP A 71 -0.57 3.22 -7.03
C TRP A 71 0.93 2.88 -6.86
N CYS A 72 1.71 2.97 -7.94
CA CYS A 72 3.18 2.90 -7.86
C CYS A 72 3.86 3.73 -8.95
N SER A 73 5.15 4.00 -8.73
CA SER A 73 6.08 4.55 -9.73
C SER A 73 7.28 3.62 -9.86
N ILE A 74 7.70 3.34 -11.11
CA ILE A 74 8.76 2.39 -11.42
C ILE A 74 9.89 3.14 -12.13
N VAL A 75 11.11 2.92 -11.67
CA VAL A 75 12.33 3.50 -12.26
C VAL A 75 13.26 2.37 -12.69
N TYR A 76 13.71 2.42 -13.95
CA TYR A 76 14.64 1.45 -14.49
C TYR A 76 16.10 1.90 -14.34
N TYR A 77 16.96 0.96 -13.97
CA TYR A 77 18.38 1.17 -13.83
C TYR A 77 19.16 0.11 -14.60
N GLU A 78 20.28 0.55 -15.19
CA GLU A 78 21.34 -0.33 -15.68
C GLU A 78 22.58 -0.08 -14.81
N LEU A 79 22.89 -1.04 -13.93
CA LEU A 79 23.84 -0.86 -12.84
C LEU A 79 23.42 0.32 -11.95
N ASN A 80 24.27 1.32 -11.81
CA ASN A 80 24.02 2.54 -11.03
C ASN A 80 23.47 3.71 -11.87
N ASN A 81 23.20 3.51 -13.16
CA ASN A 81 22.68 4.56 -14.03
C ASN A 81 21.16 4.44 -14.17
N ARG A 82 20.44 5.53 -13.88
CA ARG A 82 19.01 5.63 -14.20
C ARG A 82 18.84 5.73 -15.71
N VAL A 83 17.96 4.91 -16.29
CA VAL A 83 17.74 4.84 -17.74
C VAL A 83 16.26 5.05 -18.04
N GLY A 84 15.95 6.07 -18.84
CA GLY A 84 14.58 6.45 -19.19
C GLY A 84 13.86 7.28 -18.11
N GLU A 85 12.57 7.50 -18.33
CA GLU A 85 11.68 8.20 -17.39
C GLU A 85 11.06 7.23 -16.37
N ALA A 86 10.43 7.79 -15.33
CA ALA A 86 9.69 6.99 -14.38
C ALA A 86 8.34 6.61 -14.99
N PHE A 87 7.97 5.33 -14.89
CA PHE A 87 6.66 4.85 -15.29
C PHE A 87 5.69 4.94 -14.11
N ASN A 88 4.57 5.64 -14.28
CA ASN A 88 3.56 5.83 -13.23
C ASN A 88 2.33 4.98 -13.52
N ALA A 89 2.07 3.99 -12.68
CA ALA A 89 1.03 3.00 -12.91
C ALA A 89 -0.32 3.49 -12.38
N SER A 90 -1.26 3.75 -13.29
CA SER A 90 -2.67 4.00 -12.94
C SER A 90 -3.51 2.72 -13.02
N GLN A 91 -3.16 1.80 -13.92
CA GLN A 91 -3.82 0.50 -14.02
C GLN A 91 -3.31 -0.42 -12.91
N LEU A 92 -4.21 -1.16 -12.27
CA LEU A 92 -3.87 -2.08 -11.17
C LEU A 92 -3.11 -3.32 -11.62
N SER A 93 -2.93 -3.52 -12.93
CA SER A 93 -2.27 -4.65 -13.55
C SER A 93 -1.35 -4.09 -14.62
N ILE A 94 -0.04 -4.29 -14.49
CA ILE A 94 0.96 -3.73 -15.41
C ILE A 94 2.04 -4.76 -15.76
N ILE A 95 2.53 -4.70 -16.99
CA ILE A 95 3.64 -5.54 -17.47
C ILE A 95 4.88 -4.67 -17.66
N ILE A 96 6.01 -5.10 -17.12
CA ILE A 96 7.33 -4.52 -17.38
C ILE A 96 8.14 -5.54 -18.16
N ASP A 97 8.46 -5.24 -19.42
CA ASP A 97 9.03 -6.23 -20.34
C ASP A 97 10.24 -5.70 -21.12
N GLY A 98 10.90 -6.60 -21.86
CA GLY A 98 12.08 -6.30 -22.67
C GLY A 98 11.76 -5.94 -24.13
N PHE A 99 10.48 -5.81 -24.48
CA PHE A 99 10.05 -5.57 -25.86
C PHE A 99 10.09 -4.08 -26.21
N THR A 100 9.69 -3.77 -27.44
CA THR A 100 9.84 -2.43 -28.02
C THR A 100 8.53 -1.84 -28.51
N ASP A 101 7.41 -2.13 -27.85
CA ASP A 101 6.14 -1.50 -28.18
C ASP A 101 6.16 -0.03 -27.74
N PRO A 102 6.13 0.94 -28.69
CA PRO A 102 6.26 2.36 -28.38
C PRO A 102 4.92 2.99 -27.97
N SER A 103 3.83 2.22 -27.99
CA SER A 103 2.54 2.73 -27.55
C SER A 103 2.63 3.14 -26.08
N ASN A 104 2.17 4.35 -25.79
CA ASN A 104 2.12 4.87 -24.42
C ASN A 104 0.93 4.24 -23.67
N ASN A 105 0.89 2.91 -23.65
CA ASN A 105 -0.14 2.16 -22.97
C ASN A 105 0.12 2.24 -21.47
N SER A 106 -0.90 2.67 -20.71
CA SER A 106 -0.78 2.89 -19.27
C SER A 106 -0.57 1.62 -18.44
N ASP A 107 -0.64 0.44 -19.06
CA ASP A 107 -0.48 -0.88 -18.45
C ASP A 107 0.84 -1.57 -18.85
N ARG A 108 1.70 -0.94 -19.66
CA ARG A 108 2.90 -1.60 -20.19
C ARG A 108 4.13 -0.70 -20.19
N PHE A 109 5.20 -1.17 -19.55
CA PHE A 109 6.49 -0.50 -19.50
C PHE A 109 7.55 -1.30 -20.28
N CYS A 110 7.79 -0.90 -21.53
CA CYS A 110 8.72 -1.55 -22.44
C CYS A 110 10.17 -1.04 -22.25
N LEU A 111 11.00 -1.84 -21.60
CA LEU A 111 12.40 -1.49 -21.36
C LEU A 111 13.25 -1.55 -22.63
N GLY A 112 12.82 -2.30 -23.66
CA GLY A 112 13.57 -2.54 -24.90
C GLY A 112 13.87 -1.28 -25.71
N LEU A 113 13.00 -0.27 -25.64
CA LEU A 113 13.13 1.02 -26.34
C LEU A 113 14.09 2.00 -25.65
N LEU A 114 14.41 1.76 -24.38
CA LEU A 114 15.19 2.70 -23.60
C LEU A 114 16.65 2.67 -24.06
N SER A 115 17.17 3.83 -24.44
CA SER A 115 18.56 4.01 -24.87
C SER A 115 19.47 4.33 -23.68
N ASN A 116 20.68 3.79 -23.69
CA ASN A 116 21.73 4.11 -22.73
C ASN A 116 23.09 4.05 -23.44
N VAL A 117 23.82 5.17 -23.49
CA VAL A 117 25.14 5.26 -24.13
C VAL A 117 26.24 4.54 -23.34
N ASN A 118 26.03 4.32 -22.04
CA ASN A 118 26.98 3.64 -21.16
C ASN A 118 26.76 2.12 -21.10
N ARG A 119 25.89 1.58 -21.97
CA ARG A 119 25.54 0.17 -21.99
C ARG A 119 26.73 -0.68 -22.47
N ASN A 120 27.04 -1.73 -21.71
CA ASN A 120 28.07 -2.71 -22.08
C ASN A 120 27.45 -4.04 -22.54
N SER A 121 28.27 -4.94 -23.08
CA SER A 121 27.83 -6.22 -23.64
C SER A 121 27.08 -7.10 -22.64
N THR A 122 27.47 -7.12 -21.37
CA THR A 122 26.75 -7.87 -20.32
C THR A 122 25.33 -7.33 -20.14
N ILE A 123 25.16 -6.00 -20.10
CA ILE A 123 23.83 -5.39 -19.99
C ILE A 123 22.99 -5.68 -21.24
N GLU A 124 23.55 -5.55 -22.44
CA GLU A 124 22.86 -5.91 -23.68
C GLU A 124 22.39 -7.37 -23.66
N ASN A 125 23.27 -8.29 -23.25
CA ASN A 125 22.96 -9.71 -23.11
C ASN A 125 21.81 -9.92 -22.13
N THR A 126 21.87 -9.33 -20.94
CA THR A 126 20.80 -9.45 -19.94
C THR A 126 19.46 -8.90 -20.45
N ARG A 127 19.46 -7.77 -21.15
CA ARG A 127 18.24 -7.16 -21.70
C ARG A 127 17.51 -8.08 -22.69
N ARG A 128 18.25 -8.85 -23.50
CA ARG A 128 17.65 -9.84 -24.42
C ARG A 128 16.89 -10.95 -23.69
N HIS A 129 17.23 -11.23 -22.44
CA HIS A 129 16.60 -12.27 -21.63
C HIS A 129 15.42 -11.77 -20.78
N ILE A 130 15.14 -10.46 -20.76
CA ILE A 130 13.96 -9.94 -20.05
C ILE A 130 12.69 -10.56 -20.67
N GLY A 131 12.58 -10.58 -21.99
CA GLY A 131 11.43 -11.17 -22.68
C GLY A 131 10.11 -10.54 -22.21
N LYS A 132 9.14 -11.37 -21.80
CA LYS A 132 7.85 -10.92 -21.22
C LYS A 132 8.00 -10.27 -19.83
N GLY A 133 9.17 -10.38 -19.20
CA GLY A 133 9.53 -9.67 -17.99
C GLY A 133 8.73 -10.03 -16.75
N VAL A 134 8.17 -9.02 -16.09
CA VAL A 134 7.43 -9.16 -14.83
C VAL A 134 6.05 -8.54 -14.96
N HIS A 135 5.05 -9.24 -14.43
CA HIS A 135 3.71 -8.73 -14.23
C HIS A 135 3.54 -8.31 -12.78
N LEU A 136 3.24 -7.03 -12.57
CA LEU A 136 2.91 -6.48 -11.26
C LEU A 136 1.43 -6.19 -11.21
N TYR A 137 0.76 -6.67 -10.16
CA TYR A 137 -0.65 -6.38 -9.98
C TYR A 137 -1.00 -6.11 -8.52
N TYR A 138 -1.93 -5.18 -8.34
CA TYR A 138 -2.48 -4.74 -7.08
C TYR A 138 -3.92 -5.23 -6.94
N VAL A 139 -4.17 -6.03 -5.92
CA VAL A 139 -5.49 -6.61 -5.65
C VAL A 139 -5.73 -6.69 -4.15
N GLY A 140 -6.87 -6.17 -3.68
CA GLY A 140 -7.28 -6.29 -2.29
C GLY A 140 -6.31 -5.70 -1.25
N GLY A 141 -5.52 -4.68 -1.61
CA GLY A 141 -4.51 -4.11 -0.71
C GLY A 141 -3.16 -4.83 -0.73
N GLU A 142 -2.95 -5.74 -1.66
CA GLU A 142 -1.73 -6.53 -1.80
C GLU A 142 -1.11 -6.31 -3.18
N VAL A 143 0.22 -6.34 -3.26
CA VAL A 143 0.97 -6.28 -4.52
C VAL A 143 1.64 -7.63 -4.75
N TYR A 144 1.49 -8.16 -5.95
CA TYR A 144 2.12 -9.38 -6.40
C TYR A 144 3.09 -9.12 -7.54
N ALA A 145 4.16 -9.90 -7.58
CA ALA A 145 5.08 -9.96 -8.71
C ALA A 145 5.06 -11.37 -9.30
N GLU A 146 4.73 -11.46 -10.58
CA GLU A 146 4.70 -12.70 -11.34
C GLU A 146 5.80 -12.67 -12.42
N CYS A 147 6.64 -13.70 -12.44
CA CYS A 147 7.71 -13.82 -13.41
C CYS A 147 7.18 -14.40 -14.72
N LEU A 148 7.01 -13.54 -15.72
CA LEU A 148 6.60 -13.95 -17.07
C LEU A 148 7.81 -14.25 -17.99
N SER A 149 8.99 -13.79 -17.59
CA SER A 149 10.26 -14.08 -18.27
C SER A 149 10.64 -15.55 -18.17
N ASP A 150 11.37 -16.05 -19.18
CA ASP A 150 12.02 -17.37 -19.12
C ASP A 150 13.25 -17.37 -18.19
N SER A 151 13.70 -16.19 -17.75
CA SER A 151 14.73 -16.00 -16.73
C SER A 151 14.11 -15.61 -15.39
N SER A 152 14.68 -16.12 -14.28
CA SER A 152 14.20 -15.73 -12.95
C SER A 152 14.39 -14.24 -12.67
N ILE A 153 13.47 -13.67 -11.89
CA ILE A 153 13.61 -12.32 -11.32
C ILE A 153 13.98 -12.40 -9.83
N PHE A 154 14.53 -11.31 -9.31
CA PHE A 154 15.01 -11.22 -7.94
C PHE A 154 14.41 -9.97 -7.29
N VAL A 155 13.75 -10.14 -6.16
CA VAL A 155 13.01 -9.08 -5.47
C VAL A 155 13.52 -8.92 -4.05
N GLN A 156 13.83 -7.68 -3.68
CA GLN A 156 14.06 -7.29 -2.29
C GLN A 156 12.88 -6.43 -1.84
N SER A 157 12.01 -6.99 -1.01
CA SER A 157 10.91 -6.23 -0.39
C SER A 157 11.01 -6.35 1.12
N ARG A 158 11.14 -5.21 1.81
CA ARG A 158 11.18 -5.16 3.28
C ARG A 158 9.90 -5.71 3.91
N ASN A 159 8.75 -5.43 3.29
CA ASN A 159 7.44 -5.91 3.73
C ASN A 159 7.33 -7.44 3.58
N CYS A 160 7.68 -7.98 2.41
CA CYS A 160 7.71 -9.44 2.19
C CYS A 160 8.73 -10.14 3.10
N ASN A 161 9.90 -9.55 3.31
CA ASN A 161 10.92 -10.11 4.20
C ASN A 161 10.44 -10.11 5.65
N TYR A 162 9.75 -9.05 6.09
CA TYR A 162 9.14 -8.99 7.43
C TYR A 162 8.10 -10.10 7.62
N HIS A 163 7.19 -10.29 6.65
CA HIS A 163 6.19 -11.36 6.68
C HIS A 163 6.81 -12.75 6.91
N HIS A 164 7.89 -13.05 6.20
CA HIS A 164 8.55 -14.36 6.24
C HIS A 164 9.64 -14.46 7.31
N ASN A 165 9.80 -13.46 8.19
CA ASN A 165 10.87 -13.39 9.20
C ASN A 165 12.29 -13.51 8.61
N PHE A 166 12.50 -12.96 7.42
CA PHE A 166 13.82 -12.85 6.80
C PHE A 166 14.54 -11.57 7.20
N HIS A 167 15.86 -11.56 7.04
CA HIS A 167 16.63 -10.33 7.17
C HIS A 167 16.06 -9.25 6.21
N PRO A 168 15.94 -7.97 6.62
CA PRO A 168 15.29 -6.93 5.80
C PRO A 168 15.89 -6.75 4.40
N THR A 169 17.18 -7.07 4.23
CA THR A 169 17.91 -6.97 2.95
C THR A 169 17.92 -8.27 2.14
N THR A 170 17.18 -9.30 2.55
CA THR A 170 17.09 -10.56 1.79
C THR A 170 16.54 -10.32 0.39
N VAL A 171 17.13 -11.02 -0.59
CA VAL A 171 16.68 -11.02 -1.99
C VAL A 171 16.02 -12.37 -2.28
N CYS A 172 14.73 -12.35 -2.58
CA CYS A 172 13.95 -13.53 -2.93
C CYS A 172 14.01 -13.78 -4.44
N LYS A 173 14.29 -15.02 -4.84
CA LYS A 173 14.22 -15.45 -6.24
C LYS A 173 12.78 -15.85 -6.58
N ILE A 174 12.27 -15.35 -7.70
CA ILE A 174 10.99 -15.79 -8.30
C ILE A 174 11.33 -16.49 -9.63
N PRO A 175 11.20 -17.82 -9.70
CA PRO A 175 11.42 -18.58 -10.94
C PRO A 175 10.38 -18.24 -12.02
N PRO A 176 10.65 -18.55 -13.31
CA PRO A 176 9.69 -18.43 -14.40
C PRO A 176 8.35 -19.10 -14.08
N GLY A 177 7.24 -18.38 -14.33
CA GLY A 177 5.88 -18.84 -14.07
C GLY A 177 5.46 -18.83 -12.60
N CYS A 178 6.33 -18.42 -11.68
CA CYS A 178 5.96 -18.27 -10.27
C CYS A 178 5.51 -16.84 -9.96
N SER A 179 4.69 -16.72 -8.91
CA SER A 179 4.25 -15.45 -8.35
C SER A 179 4.59 -15.36 -6.86
N LEU A 180 4.90 -14.15 -6.39
CA LEU A 180 5.19 -13.84 -5.00
C LEU A 180 4.39 -12.60 -4.58
N LYS A 181 3.76 -12.65 -3.39
CA LYS A 181 3.22 -11.45 -2.74
C LYS A 181 4.39 -10.63 -2.22
N ILE A 182 4.59 -9.45 -2.79
CA ILE A 182 5.73 -8.58 -2.48
C ILE A 182 5.36 -7.46 -1.51
N PHE A 183 4.07 -7.15 -1.34
CA PHE A 183 3.62 -6.13 -0.39
C PHE A 183 2.19 -6.40 0.11
N SER A 184 1.92 -6.07 1.38
CA SER A 184 0.58 -6.06 1.98
C SER A 184 0.35 -4.76 2.77
N ASN A 185 -0.71 -4.03 2.42
CA ASN A 185 -1.15 -2.82 3.12
C ASN A 185 -1.51 -3.10 4.58
N GLN A 186 -2.13 -4.25 4.85
CA GLN A 186 -2.54 -4.61 6.22
C GLN A 186 -1.32 -4.81 7.11
N GLU A 187 -0.31 -5.53 6.62
CA GLU A 187 0.93 -5.75 7.35
C GLU A 187 1.71 -4.45 7.56
N PHE A 188 1.74 -3.61 6.53
CA PHE A 188 2.35 -2.29 6.64
C PHE A 188 1.64 -1.41 7.66
N ALA A 189 0.30 -1.38 7.66
CA ALA A 189 -0.49 -0.61 8.62
C ALA A 189 -0.27 -1.11 10.06
N HIS A 190 -0.18 -2.43 10.27
CA HIS A 190 0.15 -3.02 11.56
C HIS A 190 1.57 -2.65 12.02
N LEU A 191 2.55 -2.72 11.12
CA LEU A 191 3.93 -2.33 11.41
C LEU A 191 4.01 -0.85 11.77
N LEU A 192 3.40 0.02 10.97
CA LEU A 192 3.32 1.46 11.22
C LEU A 192 2.72 1.77 12.59
N SER A 193 1.59 1.14 12.92
CA SER A 193 0.90 1.32 14.21
C SER A 193 1.74 0.90 15.42
N ARG A 194 2.70 -0.01 15.25
CA ARG A 194 3.65 -0.38 16.32
C ARG A 194 4.81 0.61 16.38
N THR A 195 5.30 1.04 15.22
CA THR A 195 6.50 1.87 15.09
C THR A 195 6.31 3.30 15.59
N VAL A 196 5.08 3.83 15.60
CA VAL A 196 4.80 5.18 16.15
C VAL A 196 5.25 5.35 17.61
N HIS A 197 5.31 4.28 18.40
CA HIS A 197 5.79 4.33 19.78
C HIS A 197 7.32 4.35 19.91
N HIS A 198 8.05 4.10 18.81
CA HIS A 198 9.51 4.04 18.78
C HIS A 198 10.16 5.35 18.33
N GLY A 199 9.38 6.41 18.14
CA GLY A 199 9.86 7.75 17.80
C GLY A 199 9.88 8.04 16.30
N PHE A 200 10.20 9.30 15.97
CA PHE A 200 10.10 9.83 14.61
C PHE A 200 10.99 9.09 13.60
N GLU A 201 12.25 8.83 13.96
CA GLU A 201 13.23 8.18 13.08
C GLU A 201 12.78 6.78 12.65
N ALA A 202 12.25 5.99 13.59
CA ALA A 202 11.75 4.66 13.29
C ALA A 202 10.57 4.68 12.31
N VAL A 203 9.68 5.68 12.41
CA VAL A 203 8.57 5.85 11.47
C VAL A 203 9.08 6.33 10.10
N TYR A 204 10.08 7.21 10.07
CA TYR A 204 10.70 7.69 8.83
C TYR A 204 11.38 6.54 8.06
N GLU A 205 12.00 5.58 8.74
CA GLU A 205 12.58 4.41 8.08
C GLU A 205 11.55 3.46 7.43
N LEU A 206 10.25 3.63 7.72
CA LEU A 206 9.18 2.88 7.06
C LEU A 206 8.71 3.53 5.76
N SER A 207 9.12 4.77 5.48
CA SER A 207 8.73 5.51 4.27
C SER A 207 9.48 5.09 3.01
#